data_AF-A0A0K6IUJ7-F1
#
_entry.id   AF-A0A0K6IUJ7-F1
#
_cell.length_a   1.000
_cell.length_b   1.000
_cell.length_c   1.000
_cell.angle_alpha   90.00
_cell.angle_beta   90.00
_cell.angle_gamma   90.00
#
_symmetry.space_group_name_H-M   'P 1'
#
loop_
_entity.id
_entity.type
_entity.pdbx_description
1 polymer ?
#
loop_
_entity_poly.entity_id
_entity_poly.type
_entity_poly.pdbx_seq_one_letter_code
_entity_poly.pdbx_strand_id
1 'polypeptide(L)'
;HDLNQITELMHGDETFVSADSGYRGVEKREETKNKKLDWLIAEMPSKVRKWKKHPRINKTPINTEYIKASIRAKVEHPFRILKCQFGFRKVAYKGL
;
A
#
# COMPACT_ATOMS: atom_id res chain seq x y z
N HIS A 1 -7.93 16.18 0.36
CA HIS A 1 -6.80 15.31 0.75
C HIS A 1 -7.37 13.91 0.82
N ASP A 2 -7.24 13.18 -0.28
CA ASP A 2 -6.93 11.76 -0.41
C ASP A 2 -7.31 10.80 0.74
N LEU A 3 -6.85 11.07 1.97
CA LEU A 3 -7.23 10.32 3.17
C LEU A 3 -8.73 10.39 3.54
N ASN A 4 -9.49 11.38 3.07
CA ASN A 4 -10.93 11.50 3.36
C ASN A 4 -11.82 10.65 2.42
N GLN A 5 -11.29 10.15 1.28
CA GLN A 5 -12.08 9.33 0.33
C GLN A 5 -12.13 7.84 0.71
N ILE A 6 -11.33 7.42 1.70
CA ILE A 6 -11.24 6.03 2.14
C ILE A 6 -12.60 5.53 2.65
N THR A 7 -13.40 6.39 3.29
CA THR A 7 -14.73 6.03 3.80
C THR A 7 -15.76 5.80 2.71
N GLU A 8 -15.71 6.53 1.60
CA GLU A 8 -16.64 6.40 0.46
C GLU A 8 -16.34 5.19 -0.43
N LEU A 9 -15.07 4.75 -0.47
CA LEU A 9 -14.61 3.66 -1.34
C LEU A 9 -14.62 2.29 -0.66
N MET A 10 -14.79 2.24 0.66
CA MET A 10 -14.85 1.01 1.43
C MET A 10 -16.31 0.56 1.53
N HIS A 11 -16.64 -0.50 0.79
CA HIS A 11 -17.98 -1.04 0.70
C HIS A 11 -18.40 -1.82 1.95
N GLY A 12 -17.49 -2.05 2.90
CA GLY A 12 -17.77 -2.62 4.22
C GLY A 12 -17.52 -4.12 4.32
N ASP A 13 -17.33 -4.80 3.18
CA ASP A 13 -17.00 -6.23 3.10
C ASP A 13 -15.49 -6.49 3.04
N GLU A 14 -14.66 -5.45 3.03
CA GLU A 14 -13.21 -5.61 2.95
C GLU A 14 -12.65 -6.20 4.26
N THR A 15 -11.82 -7.24 4.13
CA THR A 15 -11.12 -7.86 5.27
C THR A 15 -9.70 -7.32 5.45
N PHE A 16 -9.06 -6.87 4.36
CA PHE A 16 -7.73 -6.29 4.40
C PHE A 16 -7.58 -5.14 3.40
N VAL A 17 -6.75 -4.16 3.73
CA VAL A 17 -6.38 -3.05 2.84
C VAL A 17 -4.88 -2.97 2.72
N SER A 18 -4.37 -2.99 1.48
CA SER A 18 -2.97 -2.75 1.20
C SER A 18 -2.77 -1.37 0.60
N ALA A 19 -1.82 -0.61 1.16
CA ALA A 19 -1.56 0.76 0.76
C ALA A 19 -0.07 1.10 0.81
N ASP A 20 0.33 2.11 0.05
CA ASP A 20 1.70 2.61 0.01
C ASP A 20 2.09 3.30 1.33
N SER A 21 3.39 3.54 1.52
CA SER A 21 3.93 4.15 2.74
C SER A 21 3.39 5.55 3.04
N GLY A 22 2.74 6.21 2.07
CA GLY A 22 2.06 7.50 2.24
C GLY A 22 0.77 7.41 3.06
N TYR A 23 0.15 6.23 3.14
CA TYR A 23 -1.08 5.98 3.93
C TYR A 23 -0.79 5.54 5.36
N ARG A 24 0.43 5.75 5.84
CA ARG A 24 0.77 5.48 7.23
C ARG A 24 -0.04 6.38 8.16
N GLY A 25 -0.64 5.77 9.18
CA GLY A 25 -1.49 6.46 10.14
C GLY A 25 -2.98 6.46 9.78
N VAL A 26 -3.37 5.89 8.63
CA VAL A 26 -4.78 5.63 8.31
C VAL A 26 -5.45 4.75 9.38
N GLU A 27 -4.71 3.78 9.93
CA GLU A 27 -5.20 2.92 11.02
C GLU A 27 -5.55 3.70 12.31
N LYS A 28 -4.96 4.87 12.55
CA LYS A 28 -5.14 5.63 13.81
C LYS A 28 -6.28 6.64 13.77
N ARG A 29 -6.96 6.81 12.63
CA ARG A 29 -8.06 7.78 12.47
C ARG A 29 -9.38 7.24 13.00
N GLU A 30 -10.24 8.14 13.50
CA GLU A 30 -11.53 7.79 14.11
C GLU A 30 -12.48 7.08 13.12
N GLU A 31 -12.40 7.42 11.84
CA GLU A 31 -13.23 6.88 10.75
C GLU A 31 -12.98 5.38 10.45
N THR A 32 -11.74 4.92 10.67
CA THR A 32 -11.29 3.54 10.41
C THR A 32 -11.10 2.74 11.69
N LYS A 33 -11.09 3.40 12.85
CA LYS A 33 -10.90 2.81 14.20
C LYS A 33 -11.95 1.78 14.57
N ASN A 34 -13.17 1.91 14.04
CA ASN A 34 -14.30 1.03 14.36
C ASN A 34 -14.44 -0.20 13.43
N LYS A 35 -13.61 -0.31 12.38
CA LYS A 35 -13.68 -1.42 11.43
C LYS A 35 -12.55 -2.43 11.70
N LYS A 36 -12.88 -3.72 11.82
CA LYS A 36 -11.90 -4.82 11.91
C LYS A 36 -11.26 -5.07 10.54
N LEU A 37 -10.29 -4.24 10.18
CA LEU A 37 -9.55 -4.32 8.91
C LEU A 37 -8.07 -4.58 9.17
N ASP A 38 -7.50 -5.52 8.42
CA ASP A 38 -6.05 -5.73 8.43
C ASP A 38 -5.36 -4.72 7.49
N TRP A 39 -4.58 -3.80 8.08
CA TRP A 39 -3.86 -2.77 7.35
C TRP A 39 -2.47 -3.25 6.91
N LEU A 40 -2.32 -3.55 5.63
CA LEU A 40 -1.06 -3.95 4.99
C LEU A 40 -0.37 -2.75 4.35
N ILE A 41 0.07 -1.82 5.19
CA ILE A 41 0.77 -0.60 4.76
C ILE A 41 2.25 -0.91 4.51
N ALA A 42 2.79 -0.44 3.38
CA ALA A 42 4.21 -0.62 3.04
C ALA A 42 5.14 0.14 4.01
N GLU A 43 6.25 -0.49 4.37
CA GLU A 43 7.26 0.11 5.24
C GLU A 43 8.19 1.06 4.47
N MET A 44 8.82 1.97 5.20
CA MET A 44 9.73 2.95 4.62
C MET A 44 10.95 2.27 3.98
N PRO A 45 11.39 2.71 2.79
CA PRO A 45 12.60 2.20 2.16
C PRO A 45 13.84 2.27 3.07
N SER A 46 13.95 3.30 3.91
CA SER A 46 15.04 3.45 4.87
C SER A 46 15.06 2.37 5.95
N LYS A 47 13.88 1.92 6.42
CA LYS A 47 13.71 0.86 7.41
C LYS A 47 13.99 -0.51 6.79
N VAL A 48 13.46 -0.76 5.59
CA VAL A 48 13.75 -1.98 4.81
C VAL A 48 15.25 -2.11 4.53
N ARG A 49 15.93 -1.00 4.20
CA ARG A 49 17.39 -0.98 4.02
C ARG A 49 18.15 -1.34 5.30
N LYS A 50 17.68 -0.92 6.48
CA LYS A 50 18.27 -1.32 7.76
C LYS A 50 18.10 -2.82 8.00
N TRP A 51 16.93 -3.39 7.74
CA TRP A 51 16.68 -4.82 7.90
C TRP A 51 17.58 -5.68 7.02
N LYS A 52 17.77 -5.26 5.76
CA LYS A 52 18.65 -5.94 4.80
C LYS A 52 20.13 -5.98 5.21
N LYS A 53 20.58 -5.14 6.16
CA LYS A 53 21.96 -5.25 6.72
C LYS A 53 22.16 -6.54 7.52
N HIS A 54 21.09 -7.05 8.14
CA HIS A 54 21.11 -8.29 8.91
C HIS A 54 19.94 -9.21 8.48
N PRO A 55 20.02 -9.81 7.28
CA PRO A 55 18.88 -10.50 6.67
C PRO A 55 18.51 -11.81 7.38
N ARG A 56 19.45 -12.46 8.07
CA ARG A 56 19.19 -13.70 8.84
C ARG A 56 18.26 -13.45 10.02
N ILE A 57 18.48 -12.35 10.75
CA ILE A 57 17.67 -11.96 11.92
C ILE A 57 16.33 -11.37 11.43
N ASN A 58 16.37 -10.57 10.37
CA ASN A 58 15.20 -9.85 9.85
C ASN A 58 14.48 -10.59 8.71
N LYS A 59 14.53 -11.91 8.65
CA LYS A 59 13.97 -12.69 7.54
C LYS A 59 12.46 -12.48 7.39
N THR A 60 11.73 -12.50 8.50
CA THR A 60 10.27 -12.32 8.54
C THR A 60 9.84 -10.94 8.02
N PRO A 61 10.31 -9.79 8.54
CA PRO A 61 9.87 -8.49 8.05
C PRO A 61 10.30 -8.23 6.59
N ILE A 62 11.46 -8.75 6.16
CA ILE A 62 11.89 -8.64 4.75
C ILE A 62 10.93 -9.40 3.84
N ASN A 63 10.54 -10.62 4.22
CA ASN A 63 9.61 -11.43 3.42
C ASN A 63 8.22 -10.80 3.35
N THR A 64 7.73 -10.23 4.46
CA THR A 64 6.45 -9.53 4.48
C THR A 64 6.43 -8.34 3.52
N GLU A 65 7.48 -7.51 3.53
CA GLU A 65 7.57 -6.38 2.59
C GLU A 65 7.74 -6.84 1.12
N TYR A 66 8.43 -7.95 0.90
CA TYR A 66 8.53 -8.56 -0.43
C TYR A 66 7.16 -9.01 -0.97
N ILE A 67 6.33 -9.64 -0.12
CA ILE A 67 4.98 -10.07 -0.50
C ILE A 67 4.11 -8.86 -0.81
N LYS A 68 4.12 -7.82 0.04
CA LYS A 68 3.39 -6.56 -0.20
C LYS A 68 3.78 -5.94 -1.54
N ALA A 69 5.08 -5.84 -1.83
CA ALA A 69 5.58 -5.31 -3.10
C ALA A 69 5.17 -6.18 -4.31
N SER A 70 5.14 -7.50 -4.14
CA SER A 70 4.72 -8.44 -5.20
C SER A 70 3.23 -8.30 -5.54
N ILE A 71 2.37 -8.12 -4.53
CA ILE A 71 0.95 -7.82 -4.73
C ILE A 71 0.80 -6.50 -5.50
N ARG A 72 1.54 -5.47 -5.07
CA ARG A 72 1.51 -4.15 -5.73
C ARG A 72 1.90 -4.24 -7.21
N ALA A 73 2.97 -4.97 -7.52
CA ALA A 73 3.43 -5.15 -8.89
C ALA A 73 2.37 -5.81 -9.81
N LYS A 74 1.59 -6.77 -9.29
CA LYS A 74 0.50 -7.40 -10.05
C LYS A 74 -0.61 -6.42 -10.41
N VAL A 75 -0.92 -5.47 -9.54
CA VAL A 75 -1.96 -4.44 -9.76
C VAL A 75 -1.43 -3.30 -10.63
N GLU A 76 -0.19 -2.85 -10.40
CA GLU A 76 0.43 -1.75 -11.14
C GLU A 76 0.71 -2.11 -12.60
N HIS A 77 0.96 -3.37 -12.91
CA HIS A 77 1.25 -3.83 -14.27
C HIS A 77 0.11 -3.54 -15.27
N PRO A 78 -1.13 -4.04 -15.06
CA PRO A 78 -2.25 -3.72 -15.95
C PRO A 78 -2.59 -2.23 -15.94
N PHE A 79 -2.47 -1.56 -14.78
CA PHE A 79 -2.71 -0.12 -14.69
C PHE A 79 -1.75 0.69 -15.56
N ARG A 80 -0.47 0.28 -15.61
CA ARG A 80 0.53 0.87 -16.48
C ARG A 80 0.21 0.63 -17.95
N ILE A 81 -0.27 -0.56 -18.31
CA ILE A 81 -0.70 -0.87 -19.70
C ILE A 81 -1.82 0.10 -20.11
N LEU A 82 -2.87 0.22 -19.30
CA LEU A 82 -3.99 1.13 -19.55
C LEU A 82 -3.50 2.58 -19.71
N LYS A 83 -2.71 3.08 -18.77
CA LYS A 83 -2.15 4.44 -18.86
C LYS A 83 -1.32 4.68 -20.12
N CYS A 84 -0.59 3.67 -20.59
CA CYS A 84 0.18 3.77 -21.82
C CYS A 84 -0.72 3.79 -23.06
N GLN A 85 -1.78 2.98 -23.10
CA GLN A 85 -2.72 2.92 -24.21
C GLN A 85 -3.50 4.24 -24.38
N PHE A 86 -3.93 4.85 -23.27
CA PHE A 86 -4.70 6.11 -23.29
C PHE A 86 -3.82 7.38 -23.31
N GLY A 87 -2.50 7.27 -23.49
CA GLY A 87 -1.60 8.43 -23.57
C GLY A 87 -1.33 9.16 -22.23
N PHE A 88 -1.85 8.67 -21.11
CA PHE A 88 -1.68 9.25 -19.77
C PHE A 88 -0.33 8.90 -19.10
N ARG A 89 0.75 8.71 -19.88
CA ARG A 89 2.07 8.31 -19.35
C ARG A 89 2.68 9.30 -18.37
N LYS A 90 2.36 10.60 -18.50
CA LYS A 90 2.85 11.67 -17.60
C LYS A 90 1.94 11.93 -16.41
N VAL A 91 0.76 11.30 -16.36
CA VAL A 91 -0.17 11.45 -15.25
C VAL A 91 0.25 10.49 -14.14
N ALA A 92 0.93 11.04 -13.13
CA ALA A 92 1.13 10.35 -11.87
C ALA A 92 -0.25 9.98 -11.31
N TYR A 93 -0.43 8.71 -10.92
CA TYR A 93 -1.57 8.38 -10.07
C TYR A 93 -1.30 9.14 -8.77
N LYS A 94 -2.13 10.11 -8.42
CA LYS A 94 -1.88 10.95 -7.25
C LYS A 94 -2.19 10.25 -5.92
N GLY A 95 -2.33 8.92 -5.94
CA GLY A 95 -2.92 8.18 -4.84
C GLY A 95 -4.44 8.30 -4.87
N LEU A 96 -5.08 7.48 -4.03
CA LEU A 96 -6.36 7.82 -3.42
C LEU A 96 -6.20 9.11 -2.65
#